data_AF-A0A954R6G5-F1
#
_entry.id   AF-A0A954R6G5-F1
#
_cell.length_a   1.000
_cell.length_b   1.000
_cell.length_c   1.000
_cell.angle_alpha   90.00
_cell.angle_beta   90.00
_cell.angle_gamma   90.00
#
_symmetry.space_group_name_H-M   'P 1'
#
loop_
_entity.id
_entity.type
_entity.pdbx_description
1 polymer ?
#
loop_
_entity_poly.entity_id
_entity_poly.type
_entity_poly.pdbx_seq_one_letter_code
_entity_poly.pdbx_strand_id
1 'polypeptide(L)'
;MAERLASIEAVQSVAFRKIFDDHARIPKAIQGIGLSDSITAAFSRIDTTRMLAASLAAQTKLANFDNLTFGRLAGLDAEFSRAISTNLGNLTRSYQSLINVAATRESLAPHLPLITTYAPLEYYREIDVVESITVDDEVDEFNDDQQIETAIAESVPSVDGLLAAFDERLVALLHGARQSLRDDNPDRARHVTTSVRELFTQVLHALAPDDDIRVWTSNDEHFHDNRPTRRARLLFICRHIDCDPLSRFVQDDVRAALSFVDSLNSGTHVVESKLSFVQLASIVSRMESLLVFLLQIRNH
;
A
#
# COMPACT_ATOMS: atom_id res chain seq x y z
N MET A 1 -27.65 -16.08 -15.69
CA MET A 1 -26.36 -15.38 -15.85
C MET A 1 -26.51 -13.90 -15.54
N ALA A 2 -27.47 -13.19 -16.15
CA ALA A 2 -27.78 -11.78 -15.84
C ALA A 2 -28.14 -11.52 -14.36
N GLU A 3 -28.99 -12.34 -13.73
CA GLU A 3 -29.32 -12.19 -12.29
C GLU A 3 -28.13 -12.43 -11.35
N ARG A 4 -27.15 -13.26 -11.75
CA ARG A 4 -25.92 -13.50 -10.98
C ARG A 4 -24.94 -12.33 -11.11
N LEU A 5 -24.86 -11.72 -12.29
CA LEU A 5 -24.04 -10.53 -12.50
C LEU A 5 -24.61 -9.33 -11.74
N ALA A 6 -25.93 -9.12 -11.80
CA ALA A 6 -26.60 -8.03 -11.08
C ALA A 6 -26.48 -8.16 -9.55
N SER A 7 -26.48 -9.39 -9.00
CA SER A 7 -26.30 -9.58 -7.55
C SER A 7 -24.86 -9.36 -7.09
N ILE A 8 -23.87 -9.67 -7.93
CA ILE A 8 -22.45 -9.38 -7.68
C ILE A 8 -22.23 -7.86 -7.69
N GLU A 9 -22.77 -7.15 -8.69
CA GLU A 9 -22.69 -5.70 -8.80
C GLU A 9 -23.33 -4.99 -7.60
N ALA A 10 -24.48 -5.47 -7.13
CA ALA A 10 -25.16 -4.89 -5.96
C ALA A 10 -24.35 -5.05 -4.65
N VAL A 11 -23.73 -6.21 -4.42
CA VAL A 11 -22.92 -6.45 -3.22
C VAL A 11 -21.64 -5.61 -3.24
N GLN A 12 -21.01 -5.47 -4.40
CA GLN A 12 -19.85 -4.59 -4.57
C GLN A 12 -20.22 -3.14 -4.27
N SER A 13 -21.30 -2.62 -4.86
CA SER A 13 -21.78 -1.25 -4.62
C SER A 13 -21.98 -0.92 -3.13
N VAL A 14 -22.54 -1.84 -2.34
CA VAL A 14 -22.73 -1.64 -0.89
C VAL A 14 -21.40 -1.61 -0.13
N ALA A 15 -20.47 -2.51 -0.45
CA ALA A 15 -19.15 -2.52 0.17
C ALA A 15 -18.38 -1.23 -0.13
N PHE A 16 -18.46 -0.72 -1.36
CA PHE A 16 -17.80 0.52 -1.77
C PHE A 16 -18.41 1.75 -1.13
N ARG A 17 -19.74 1.85 -1.04
CA ARG A 17 -20.40 2.95 -0.34
C ARG A 17 -19.92 3.07 1.11
N LYS A 18 -19.66 1.93 1.76
CA LYS A 18 -19.06 1.92 3.09
C LYS A 18 -17.61 2.43 3.10
N ILE A 19 -16.81 2.13 2.08
CA ILE A 19 -15.44 2.66 1.92
C ILE A 19 -15.48 4.18 1.80
N PHE A 20 -16.40 4.71 0.99
CA PHE A 20 -16.64 6.15 0.88
C PHE A 20 -17.05 6.79 2.20
N ASP A 21 -17.99 6.19 2.92
CA ASP A 21 -18.45 6.68 4.22
C ASP A 21 -17.33 6.67 5.28
N ASP A 22 -16.48 5.62 5.27
CA ASP A 22 -15.31 5.51 6.14
C ASP A 22 -14.26 6.58 5.76
N HIS A 23 -14.02 6.78 4.47
CA HIS A 23 -13.06 7.75 3.95
C HIS A 23 -13.47 9.20 4.21
N ALA A 24 -14.75 9.55 4.04
CA ALA A 24 -15.28 10.90 4.29
C ALA A 24 -15.07 11.40 5.73
N ARG A 25 -14.70 10.50 6.66
CA ARG A 25 -14.38 10.84 8.05
C ARG A 25 -12.90 11.20 8.27
N ILE A 26 -12.01 10.85 7.34
CA ILE A 26 -10.56 11.12 7.42
C ILE A 26 -10.25 12.62 7.45
N PRO A 27 -10.86 13.50 6.62
CA PRO A 27 -10.59 14.94 6.67
C PRO A 27 -10.83 15.56 8.06
N LYS A 28 -11.89 15.11 8.77
CA LYS A 28 -12.18 15.58 10.13
C LYS A 28 -11.11 15.15 11.14
N ALA A 29 -10.56 13.95 10.96
CA ALA A 29 -9.47 13.44 11.79
C ALA A 29 -8.20 14.28 11.58
N ILE A 30 -7.87 14.59 10.31
CA ILE A 30 -6.73 15.42 9.94
C ILE A 30 -6.87 16.85 10.51
N GLN A 31 -8.07 17.42 10.51
CA GLN A 31 -8.31 18.74 11.11
C GLN A 31 -8.13 18.79 12.64
N GLY A 32 -8.23 17.64 13.33
CA GLY A 32 -8.00 17.54 14.77
C GLY A 32 -6.53 17.35 15.17
N ILE A 33 -5.64 17.18 14.20
CA ILE A 33 -4.21 17.04 14.40
C ILE A 33 -3.62 18.42 14.78
N GLY A 34 -2.95 18.52 15.93
CA GLY A 34 -2.33 19.77 16.39
C GLY A 34 -2.94 20.40 17.66
N LEU A 35 -3.75 19.66 18.42
CA LEU A 35 -4.41 20.17 19.63
C LEU A 35 -3.51 20.21 20.88
N SER A 36 -2.27 19.71 20.82
CA SER A 36 -1.30 19.80 21.92
C SER A 36 0.05 20.40 21.46
N ASP A 37 0.79 20.99 22.40
CA ASP A 37 2.07 21.67 22.12
C ASP A 37 3.14 20.71 21.57
N SER A 38 3.18 19.48 22.07
CA SER A 38 4.10 18.43 21.62
C SER A 38 3.80 17.96 20.20
N ILE A 39 2.52 17.83 19.85
CA ILE A 39 2.06 17.49 18.50
C ILE A 39 2.37 18.66 17.57
N THR A 40 2.05 19.89 17.96
CA THR A 40 2.32 21.11 17.18
C THR A 40 3.83 21.27 16.88
N ALA A 41 4.68 21.03 17.87
CA ALA A 41 6.14 21.08 17.69
C ALA A 41 6.70 19.94 16.82
N ALA A 42 6.01 18.79 16.73
CA ALA A 42 6.35 17.75 15.78
C ALA A 42 5.92 18.15 14.35
N PHE A 43 4.75 18.78 14.20
CA PHE A 43 4.25 19.26 12.90
C PHE A 43 5.07 20.38 12.29
N SER A 44 5.69 21.24 13.10
CA SER A 44 6.61 22.27 12.58
C SER A 44 7.88 21.70 11.95
N ARG A 45 8.15 20.40 12.14
CA ARG A 45 9.28 19.67 11.53
C ARG A 45 8.87 18.86 10.30
N ILE A 46 7.59 18.89 9.92
CA ILE A 46 7.01 18.10 8.83
C ILE A 46 6.59 19.06 7.71
N ASP A 47 6.88 18.69 6.46
CA ASP A 47 6.31 19.39 5.29
C ASP A 47 4.85 18.97 5.11
N THR A 48 3.96 19.68 5.81
CA THR A 48 2.52 19.39 5.84
C THR A 48 1.84 19.60 4.49
N THR A 49 2.39 20.44 3.63
CA THR A 49 1.85 20.70 2.29
C THR A 49 1.90 19.44 1.42
N ARG A 50 2.97 18.64 1.54
CA ARG A 50 3.16 17.40 0.76
C ARG A 50 2.32 16.22 1.30
N MET A 51 2.19 16.09 2.62
CA MET A 51 1.28 15.11 3.26
C MET A 51 -0.17 15.31 2.80
N LEU A 52 -0.62 16.56 2.82
CA LEU A 52 -2.00 16.90 2.44
C LEU A 52 -2.24 16.62 0.95
N ALA A 53 -1.23 16.78 0.10
CA ALA A 53 -1.32 16.47 -1.32
C ALA A 53 -1.65 14.99 -1.58
N ALA A 54 -0.93 14.03 -0.96
CA ALA A 54 -1.22 12.61 -1.11
C ALA A 54 -2.60 12.21 -0.57
N SER A 55 -2.97 12.73 0.62
CA SER A 55 -4.30 12.49 1.21
C SER A 55 -5.44 13.09 0.36
N LEU A 56 -5.23 14.27 -0.22
CA LEU A 56 -6.21 14.94 -1.07
C LEU A 56 -6.30 14.27 -2.45
N ALA A 57 -5.18 13.85 -3.02
CA ALA A 57 -5.15 13.07 -4.26
C ALA A 57 -5.91 11.75 -4.10
N ALA A 58 -5.70 11.05 -2.97
CA ALA A 58 -6.46 9.87 -2.61
C ALA A 58 -7.97 10.17 -2.50
N GLN A 59 -8.36 11.30 -1.90
CA GLN A 59 -9.75 11.76 -1.84
C GLN A 59 -10.35 11.96 -3.24
N THR A 60 -9.63 12.65 -4.12
CA THR A 60 -10.08 12.95 -5.48
C THR A 60 -10.24 11.67 -6.30
N LYS A 61 -9.24 10.78 -6.30
CA LYS A 61 -9.30 9.49 -7.01
C LYS A 61 -10.42 8.60 -6.48
N LEU A 62 -10.62 8.54 -5.17
CA LEU A 62 -11.77 7.84 -4.60
C LEU A 62 -13.09 8.43 -5.10
N ALA A 63 -13.27 9.75 -5.09
CA ALA A 63 -14.49 10.38 -5.58
C ALA A 63 -14.80 10.01 -7.04
N ASN A 64 -13.78 9.76 -7.87
CA ASN A 64 -13.96 9.29 -9.23
C ASN A 64 -14.52 7.85 -9.30
N PHE A 65 -14.32 7.04 -8.25
CA PHE A 65 -14.88 5.68 -8.17
C PHE A 65 -16.38 5.61 -7.91
N ASP A 66 -17.03 6.71 -7.50
CA ASP A 66 -18.44 6.70 -7.07
C ASP A 66 -19.41 6.31 -8.21
N ASN A 67 -18.90 6.18 -9.45
CA ASN A 67 -19.64 5.76 -10.63
C ASN A 67 -18.98 4.62 -11.45
N LEU A 68 -17.90 3.99 -10.95
CA LEU A 68 -17.15 2.98 -11.71
C LEU A 68 -17.44 1.55 -11.26
N THR A 69 -17.59 0.64 -12.23
CA THR A 69 -17.68 -0.81 -11.97
C THR A 69 -16.26 -1.38 -11.87
N PHE A 70 -15.78 -1.64 -10.64
CA PHE A 70 -14.42 -2.15 -10.41
C PHE A 70 -14.14 -3.49 -11.11
N GLY A 71 -13.00 -3.57 -11.78
CA GLY A 71 -12.48 -4.81 -12.39
C GLY A 71 -13.01 -5.15 -13.78
N ARG A 72 -13.67 -4.21 -14.48
CA ARG A 72 -14.15 -4.45 -15.85
C ARG A 72 -13.03 -4.79 -16.86
N LEU A 73 -11.79 -4.41 -16.57
CA LEU A 73 -10.70 -4.38 -17.55
C LEU A 73 -9.75 -5.55 -17.58
N ALA A 74 -9.27 -5.99 -16.42
CA ALA A 74 -8.20 -6.96 -16.41
C ALA A 74 -8.71 -8.41 -16.62
N GLY A 75 -9.93 -8.59 -17.14
CA GLY A 75 -10.55 -9.92 -17.29
C GLY A 75 -10.68 -10.64 -15.94
N LEU A 76 -10.77 -9.86 -14.86
CA LEU A 76 -10.69 -10.34 -13.49
C LEU A 76 -12.03 -10.91 -13.09
N ASP A 77 -12.01 -12.08 -12.47
CA ASP A 77 -13.23 -12.72 -12.01
C ASP A 77 -13.83 -12.00 -10.79
N ALA A 78 -15.06 -12.37 -10.46
CA ALA A 78 -15.77 -11.81 -9.30
C ALA A 78 -15.07 -12.09 -7.95
N GLU A 79 -14.13 -13.03 -7.91
CA GLU A 79 -13.34 -13.34 -6.73
C GLU A 79 -12.25 -12.28 -6.53
N PHE A 80 -11.50 -11.95 -7.57
CA PHE A 80 -10.49 -10.90 -7.54
C PHE A 80 -11.09 -9.53 -7.18
N SER A 81 -12.18 -9.11 -7.83
CA SER A 81 -12.81 -7.84 -7.50
C SER A 81 -13.28 -7.79 -6.04
N ARG A 82 -13.79 -8.91 -5.51
CA ARG A 82 -14.18 -8.99 -4.08
C ARG A 82 -12.98 -8.89 -3.15
N ALA A 83 -11.86 -9.52 -3.52
CA ALA A 83 -10.61 -9.46 -2.76
C ALA A 83 -10.08 -8.02 -2.68
N ILE A 84 -10.03 -7.31 -3.81
CA ILE A 84 -9.63 -5.88 -3.84
C ILE A 84 -10.56 -5.05 -2.97
N SER A 85 -11.89 -5.12 -3.18
CA SER A 85 -12.84 -4.34 -2.39
C SER A 85 -12.66 -4.57 -0.89
N THR A 86 -12.42 -5.83 -0.50
CA THR A 86 -12.20 -6.20 0.90
C THR A 86 -10.91 -5.62 1.43
N ASN A 87 -9.82 -5.72 0.68
CA ASN A 87 -8.50 -5.21 1.07
C ASN A 87 -8.48 -3.69 1.15
N LEU A 88 -8.99 -2.99 0.13
CA LEU A 88 -9.12 -1.53 0.12
C LEU A 88 -9.98 -1.04 1.28
N GLY A 89 -11.09 -1.73 1.57
CA GLY A 89 -11.95 -1.38 2.70
C GLY A 89 -11.28 -1.60 4.06
N ASN A 90 -10.49 -2.68 4.21
CA ASN A 90 -9.71 -2.90 5.43
C ASN A 90 -8.64 -1.83 5.59
N LEU A 91 -7.90 -1.52 4.53
CA LEU A 91 -6.87 -0.48 4.53
C LEU A 91 -7.46 0.90 4.85
N THR A 92 -8.60 1.25 4.26
CA THR A 92 -9.29 2.53 4.55
C THR A 92 -9.63 2.66 6.03
N ARG A 93 -10.17 1.59 6.64
CA ARG A 93 -10.51 1.59 8.07
C ARG A 93 -9.29 1.65 8.97
N SER A 94 -8.23 0.91 8.65
CA SER A 94 -7.00 0.91 9.45
C SER A 94 -6.26 2.26 9.32
N TYR A 95 -6.24 2.85 8.13
CA TYR A 95 -5.72 4.20 7.89
C TYR A 95 -6.48 5.25 8.69
N GLN A 96 -7.81 5.24 8.62
CA GLN A 96 -8.65 6.14 9.41
C GLN A 96 -8.39 5.98 10.91
N SER A 97 -8.30 4.74 11.39
CA SER A 97 -8.00 4.45 12.80
C SER A 97 -6.62 4.98 13.22
N LEU A 98 -5.61 4.86 12.35
CA LEU A 98 -4.27 5.35 12.61
C LEU A 98 -4.23 6.87 12.71
N ILE A 99 -4.83 7.58 11.75
CA ILE A 99 -4.87 9.05 11.75
C ILE A 99 -5.63 9.59 12.97
N ASN A 100 -6.75 8.97 13.36
CA ASN A 100 -7.50 9.36 14.57
C ASN A 100 -6.64 9.29 15.85
N VAL A 101 -5.85 8.22 15.99
CA VAL A 101 -5.00 8.02 17.18
C VAL A 101 -3.76 8.93 17.12
N ALA A 102 -3.17 9.11 15.95
CA ALA A 102 -2.05 10.03 15.75
C ALA A 102 -2.42 11.49 16.11
N ALA A 103 -3.65 11.90 15.84
CA ALA A 103 -4.15 13.23 16.18
C ALA A 103 -4.27 13.50 17.69
N THR A 104 -4.41 12.45 18.50
CA THR A 104 -4.87 12.57 19.90
C THR A 104 -3.86 12.04 20.92
N ARG A 105 -2.88 11.23 20.51
CA ARG A 105 -1.98 10.53 21.43
C ARG A 105 -0.57 11.12 21.42
N GLU A 106 -0.20 11.84 22.48
CA GLU A 106 1.09 12.52 22.57
C GLU A 106 2.31 11.59 22.50
N SER A 107 2.20 10.34 22.96
CA SER A 107 3.30 9.37 22.85
C SER A 107 3.70 9.07 21.40
N LEU A 108 2.86 9.41 20.43
CA LEU A 108 3.18 9.29 19.01
C LEU A 108 3.92 10.49 18.44
N ALA A 109 4.08 11.60 19.18
CA ALA A 109 4.71 12.80 18.66
C ALA A 109 6.08 12.54 17.97
N PRO A 110 6.98 11.69 18.50
CA PRO A 110 8.25 11.36 17.84
C PRO A 110 8.09 10.59 16.52
N HIS A 111 6.98 9.88 16.34
CA HIS A 111 6.67 9.04 15.18
C HIS A 111 5.69 9.71 14.22
N LEU A 112 5.21 10.93 14.53
CA LEU A 112 4.32 11.65 13.64
C LEU A 112 4.90 11.84 12.24
N PRO A 113 6.19 12.19 12.03
CA PRO A 113 6.75 12.29 10.68
C PRO A 113 6.57 10.99 9.87
N LEU A 114 6.78 9.82 10.49
CA LEU A 114 6.56 8.52 9.87
C LEU A 114 5.08 8.31 9.51
N ILE A 115 4.20 8.50 10.50
CA ILE A 115 2.75 8.24 10.33
C ILE A 115 2.13 9.19 9.30
N THR A 116 2.51 10.46 9.35
CA THR A 116 1.90 11.53 8.54
C THR A 116 2.51 11.65 7.16
N THR A 117 3.71 11.13 6.92
CA THR A 117 4.31 11.11 5.58
C THR A 117 3.96 9.83 4.83
N TYR A 118 4.23 8.67 5.45
CA TYR A 118 4.18 7.41 4.71
C TYR A 118 2.80 6.77 4.70
N ALA A 119 2.03 6.81 5.78
CA ALA A 119 0.70 6.17 5.78
C ALA A 119 -0.27 6.78 4.74
N PRO A 120 -0.34 8.12 4.57
CA PRO A 120 -1.12 8.72 3.49
C PRO A 120 -0.63 8.33 2.11
N LEU A 121 0.69 8.20 1.94
CA LEU A 121 1.30 7.82 0.67
C LEU A 121 0.94 6.38 0.31
N GLU A 122 1.10 5.43 1.24
CA GLU A 122 0.71 4.04 1.01
C GLU A 122 -0.78 3.91 0.66
N TYR A 123 -1.62 4.67 1.36
CA TYR A 123 -3.05 4.72 1.07
C TYR A 123 -3.35 5.26 -0.33
N TYR A 124 -2.70 6.35 -0.73
CA TYR A 124 -2.80 6.89 -2.09
C TYR A 124 -2.35 5.88 -3.14
N ARG A 125 -1.21 5.21 -2.92
CA ARG A 125 -0.66 4.23 -3.87
C ARG A 125 -1.56 3.03 -4.05
N GLU A 126 -2.24 2.58 -3.00
CA GLU A 126 -3.25 1.54 -3.12
C GLU A 126 -4.40 1.99 -4.02
N ILE A 127 -4.93 3.19 -3.79
CA ILE A 127 -6.02 3.75 -4.60
C ILE A 127 -5.60 3.90 -6.06
N ASP A 128 -4.39 4.40 -6.30
CA ASP A 128 -3.83 4.60 -7.64
C ASP A 128 -3.67 3.27 -8.41
N VAL A 129 -3.16 2.23 -7.76
CA VAL A 129 -3.11 0.89 -8.37
C VAL A 129 -4.51 0.40 -8.68
N VAL A 130 -5.44 0.48 -7.72
CA VAL A 130 -6.82 0.03 -7.92
C VAL A 130 -7.49 0.81 -9.07
N GLU A 131 -7.26 2.10 -9.20
CA GLU A 131 -7.77 2.92 -10.29
C GLU A 131 -7.21 2.47 -11.63
N SER A 132 -5.88 2.34 -11.72
CA SER A 132 -5.19 1.98 -12.96
C SER A 132 -5.65 0.64 -13.55
N ILE A 133 -6.05 -0.32 -12.72
CA ILE A 133 -6.55 -1.63 -13.15
C ILE A 133 -8.07 -1.67 -13.35
N THR A 134 -8.77 -0.60 -12.97
CA THR A 134 -10.24 -0.49 -12.98
C THR A 134 -10.77 0.36 -14.13
N VAL A 135 -10.08 1.45 -14.46
CA VAL A 135 -10.55 2.46 -15.44
C VAL A 135 -9.90 2.22 -16.81
N ASP A 136 -10.72 2.11 -17.87
CA ASP A 136 -10.30 1.71 -19.24
C ASP A 136 -9.98 2.95 -20.01
N ASP A 137 -9.02 3.65 -19.49
CA ASP A 137 -8.69 4.93 -19.97
C ASP A 137 -7.39 4.78 -20.75
N GLU A 138 -7.51 4.63 -22.08
CA GLU A 138 -6.52 5.14 -23.04
C GLU A 138 -6.39 6.69 -22.93
N VAL A 139 -6.57 7.25 -21.73
CA VAL A 139 -6.78 8.68 -21.51
C VAL A 139 -5.45 9.32 -21.18
N ASP A 140 -4.99 10.08 -22.18
CA ASP A 140 -4.20 11.31 -22.12
C ASP A 140 -3.27 11.48 -20.91
N GLU A 141 -1.97 11.35 -21.19
CA GLU A 141 -0.83 11.78 -20.37
C GLU A 141 -0.88 13.28 -20.00
N PHE A 142 -1.83 13.81 -19.20
CA PHE A 142 -1.77 15.26 -18.90
C PHE A 142 -2.08 15.66 -17.44
N ASN A 143 -0.97 15.90 -16.73
CA ASN A 143 -0.65 16.95 -15.76
C ASN A 143 -0.91 16.79 -14.26
N ASP A 144 -2.07 16.34 -13.79
CA ASP A 144 -2.36 16.41 -12.33
C ASP A 144 -1.63 15.32 -11.54
N ASP A 145 -1.65 14.07 -12.03
CA ASP A 145 -0.94 12.96 -11.39
C ASP A 145 0.59 13.18 -11.43
N GLN A 146 1.13 13.78 -12.48
CA GLN A 146 2.58 14.03 -12.57
C GLN A 146 3.09 15.03 -11.52
N GLN A 147 2.29 16.04 -11.18
CA GLN A 147 2.62 16.97 -10.08
C GLN A 147 2.59 16.26 -8.73
N ILE A 148 1.59 15.39 -8.51
CA ILE A 148 1.49 14.57 -7.29
C ILE A 148 2.68 13.61 -7.20
N GLU A 149 3.00 12.91 -8.28
CA GLU A 149 4.15 11.98 -8.37
C GLU A 149 5.47 12.69 -8.09
N THR A 150 5.67 13.89 -8.66
CA THR A 150 6.87 14.70 -8.41
C THR A 150 6.94 15.13 -6.95
N ALA A 151 5.84 15.63 -6.39
CA ALA A 151 5.77 16.03 -4.98
C ALA A 151 6.04 14.84 -4.03
N ILE A 152 5.53 13.65 -4.37
CA ILE A 152 5.80 12.41 -3.65
C ILE A 152 7.29 12.06 -3.73
N ALA A 153 7.86 12.00 -4.93
CA ALA A 153 9.25 11.62 -5.16
C ALA A 153 10.24 12.55 -4.44
N GLU A 154 9.92 13.84 -4.31
CA GLU A 154 10.71 14.79 -3.53
C GLU A 154 10.49 14.68 -2.01
N SER A 155 9.38 14.09 -1.57
CA SER A 155 9.03 13.98 -0.14
C SER A 155 9.59 12.74 0.54
N VAL A 156 9.94 11.71 -0.23
CA VAL A 156 10.48 10.45 0.28
C VAL A 156 11.89 10.19 -0.21
N PRO A 157 12.75 9.55 0.59
CA PRO A 157 14.05 9.10 0.13
C PRO A 157 13.91 8.09 -1.02
N SER A 158 14.88 8.09 -1.92
CA SER A 158 14.97 7.10 -3.00
C SER A 158 14.98 5.68 -2.45
N VAL A 159 14.12 4.82 -3.00
CA VAL A 159 14.09 3.39 -2.67
C VAL A 159 15.42 2.72 -2.98
N ASP A 160 16.11 3.09 -4.05
CA ASP A 160 17.43 2.56 -4.40
C ASP A 160 18.47 2.94 -3.34
N GLY A 161 18.44 4.20 -2.89
CA GLY A 161 19.32 4.68 -1.83
C GLY A 161 19.07 3.96 -0.49
N LEU A 162 17.80 3.75 -0.13
CA LEU A 162 17.45 3.02 1.09
C LEU A 162 17.82 1.54 1.01
N LEU A 163 17.55 0.88 -0.13
CA LEU A 163 17.90 -0.52 -0.34
C LEU A 163 19.42 -0.69 -0.36
N ALA A 164 20.18 0.18 -1.03
CA ALA A 164 21.63 0.11 -1.04
C ALA A 164 22.23 0.28 0.36
N ALA A 165 21.69 1.19 1.17
CA ALA A 165 22.09 1.39 2.56
C ALA A 165 21.70 0.21 3.47
N PHE A 166 20.65 -0.54 3.11
CA PHE A 166 20.13 -1.68 3.86
C PHE A 166 20.84 -2.99 3.50
N ASP A 167 20.83 -3.36 2.21
CA ASP A 167 21.53 -4.49 1.60
C ASP A 167 21.63 -4.28 0.08
N GLU A 168 22.83 -3.97 -0.40
CA GLU A 168 23.13 -3.70 -1.81
C GLU A 168 22.68 -4.83 -2.76
N ARG A 169 22.65 -6.07 -2.29
CA ARG A 169 22.25 -7.23 -3.12
C ARG A 169 20.77 -7.18 -3.50
N LEU A 170 19.94 -6.52 -2.68
CA LEU A 170 18.50 -6.41 -2.93
C LEU A 170 18.17 -5.39 -4.03
N VAL A 171 19.07 -4.43 -4.28
CA VAL A 171 18.92 -3.44 -5.38
C VAL A 171 18.82 -4.16 -6.73
N ALA A 172 19.55 -5.26 -6.92
CA ALA A 172 19.52 -6.03 -8.17
C ALA A 172 18.13 -6.61 -8.48
N LEU A 173 17.35 -7.01 -7.46
CA LEU A 173 15.99 -7.52 -7.64
C LEU A 173 15.04 -6.40 -8.08
N LEU A 174 15.20 -5.19 -7.51
CA LEU A 174 14.42 -4.03 -7.91
C LEU A 174 14.73 -3.61 -9.36
N HIS A 175 16.01 -3.55 -9.70
CA HIS A 175 16.45 -3.29 -11.08
C HIS A 175 15.91 -4.33 -12.06
N GLY A 176 15.92 -5.62 -11.68
CA GLY A 176 15.33 -6.70 -12.49
C GLY A 176 13.84 -6.52 -12.74
N ALA A 177 13.08 -6.09 -11.73
CA ALA A 177 11.66 -5.76 -11.89
C ALA A 177 11.45 -4.58 -12.85
N ARG A 178 12.19 -3.47 -12.67
CA ARG A 178 12.11 -2.27 -13.53
C ARG A 178 12.56 -2.53 -14.96
N GLN A 179 13.57 -3.39 -15.16
CA GLN A 179 14.00 -3.81 -16.49
C GLN A 179 12.90 -4.64 -17.16
N SER A 180 12.38 -5.65 -16.47
CA SER A 180 11.29 -6.50 -16.98
C SER A 180 10.05 -5.68 -17.38
N LEU A 181 9.76 -4.60 -16.65
CA LEU A 181 8.66 -3.67 -16.97
C LEU A 181 8.83 -2.99 -18.34
N ARG A 182 10.07 -2.70 -18.76
CA ARG A 182 10.41 -2.01 -20.01
C ARG A 182 10.66 -2.96 -21.18
N ASP A 183 10.73 -4.26 -20.91
CA ASP A 183 10.99 -5.27 -21.92
C ASP A 183 9.71 -5.62 -22.71
N ASP A 184 9.86 -5.90 -24.01
CA ASP A 184 8.78 -6.35 -24.89
C ASP A 184 8.47 -7.86 -24.73
N ASN A 185 8.76 -8.41 -23.55
CA ASN A 185 8.56 -9.83 -23.27
C ASN A 185 7.07 -10.10 -23.02
N PRO A 186 6.43 -11.08 -23.70
CA PRO A 186 5.05 -11.45 -23.41
C PRO A 186 4.84 -11.95 -21.96
N ASP A 187 5.88 -12.49 -21.32
CA ASP A 187 5.89 -12.91 -19.91
C ASP A 187 6.33 -11.78 -18.94
N ARG A 188 6.46 -10.52 -19.39
CA ARG A 188 6.96 -9.40 -18.56
C ARG A 188 6.23 -9.27 -17.23
N ALA A 189 4.91 -9.45 -17.21
CA ALA A 189 4.10 -9.32 -16.00
C ALA A 189 4.55 -10.35 -14.95
N ARG A 190 4.79 -11.60 -15.35
CA ARG A 190 5.26 -12.67 -14.46
C ARG A 190 6.65 -12.38 -13.93
N HIS A 191 7.55 -11.86 -14.76
CA HIS A 191 8.90 -11.49 -14.32
C HIS A 191 8.88 -10.33 -13.32
N VAL A 192 8.07 -9.30 -13.58
CA VAL A 192 7.87 -8.17 -12.66
C VAL A 192 7.34 -8.67 -11.33
N THR A 193 6.21 -9.39 -11.33
CA THR A 193 5.53 -9.84 -10.10
C THR A 193 6.37 -10.82 -9.29
N THR A 194 7.13 -11.69 -9.95
CA THR A 194 8.08 -12.59 -9.29
C THR A 194 9.20 -11.81 -8.63
N SER A 195 9.80 -10.85 -9.35
CA SER A 195 10.94 -10.05 -8.86
C SER A 195 10.55 -9.17 -7.67
N VAL A 196 9.40 -8.47 -7.74
CA VAL A 196 8.94 -7.62 -6.62
C VAL A 196 8.51 -8.44 -5.41
N ARG A 197 7.92 -9.64 -5.63
CA ARG A 197 7.57 -10.56 -4.53
C ARG A 197 8.81 -11.09 -3.81
N GLU A 198 9.81 -11.50 -4.59
CA GLU A 198 11.06 -12.01 -4.04
C GLU A 198 11.78 -10.91 -3.27
N LEU A 199 11.91 -9.71 -3.86
CA LEU A 199 12.46 -8.54 -3.18
C LEU A 199 11.75 -8.27 -1.85
N PHE A 200 10.42 -8.19 -1.86
CA PHE A 200 9.64 -7.95 -0.64
C PHE A 200 9.86 -9.04 0.41
N THR A 201 9.92 -10.30 -0.02
CA THR A 201 10.16 -11.43 0.88
C THR A 201 11.55 -11.31 1.51
N GLN A 202 12.58 -11.07 0.73
CA GLN A 202 13.95 -10.92 1.21
C GLN A 202 14.09 -9.73 2.18
N VAL A 203 13.49 -8.58 1.85
CA VAL A 203 13.48 -7.42 2.74
C VAL A 203 12.78 -7.75 4.06
N LEU A 204 11.64 -8.42 4.03
CA LEU A 204 10.90 -8.80 5.24
C LEU A 204 11.69 -9.76 6.13
N HIS A 205 12.38 -10.74 5.54
CA HIS A 205 13.25 -11.67 6.25
C HIS A 205 14.46 -10.98 6.86
N ALA A 206 15.05 -10.01 6.14
CA ALA A 206 16.19 -9.23 6.64
C ALA A 206 15.79 -8.25 7.75
N LEU A 207 14.61 -7.64 7.66
CA LEU A 207 14.07 -6.72 8.67
C LEU A 207 13.63 -7.43 9.96
N ALA A 208 13.19 -8.68 9.83
CA ALA A 208 12.67 -9.45 10.94
C ALA A 208 13.21 -10.89 10.88
N PRO A 209 14.49 -11.12 11.22
CA PRO A 209 15.13 -12.43 11.16
C PRO A 209 14.42 -13.46 12.04
N ASP A 210 14.48 -14.74 11.65
CA ASP A 210 13.75 -15.79 12.33
C ASP A 210 14.15 -15.94 13.80
N ASP A 211 15.46 -15.89 14.06
CA ASP A 211 16.01 -16.05 15.40
C ASP A 211 15.62 -14.88 16.31
N ASP A 212 15.62 -13.66 15.79
CA ASP A 212 15.19 -12.48 16.54
C ASP A 212 13.71 -12.55 16.92
N ILE A 213 12.86 -13.06 16.03
CA ILE A 213 11.43 -13.24 16.33
C ILE A 213 11.23 -14.32 17.38
N ARG A 214 11.98 -15.44 17.32
CA ARG A 214 11.93 -16.51 18.33
C ARG A 214 12.30 -16.00 19.73
N VAL A 215 13.21 -15.03 19.81
CA VAL A 215 13.55 -14.36 21.07
C VAL A 215 12.47 -13.37 21.50
N TRP A 216 11.88 -12.63 20.55
CA TRP A 216 10.89 -11.60 20.84
C TRP A 216 9.54 -12.16 21.31
N THR A 217 9.10 -13.31 20.81
CA THR A 217 7.76 -13.84 21.13
C THR A 217 7.75 -15.35 21.28
N SER A 218 6.97 -15.82 22.25
CA SER A 218 6.65 -17.23 22.47
C SER A 218 5.18 -17.56 22.15
N ASN A 219 4.47 -16.68 21.44
CA ASN A 219 3.08 -16.92 21.06
C ASN A 219 3.01 -17.90 19.87
N ASP A 220 2.34 -19.04 20.04
CA ASP A 220 2.20 -20.06 19.01
C ASP A 220 1.55 -19.53 17.71
N GLU A 221 0.64 -18.55 17.80
CA GLU A 221 0.03 -17.93 16.62
C GLU A 221 1.03 -17.18 15.72
N HIS A 222 2.21 -16.85 16.25
CA HIS A 222 3.26 -16.18 15.51
C HIS A 222 4.09 -17.14 14.66
N PHE A 223 3.88 -18.45 14.79
CA PHE A 223 4.64 -19.47 14.08
C PHE A 223 3.73 -20.42 13.28
N HIS A 224 4.22 -20.85 12.13
CA HIS A 224 3.65 -21.93 11.33
C HIS A 224 4.80 -22.83 10.89
N ASP A 225 4.71 -24.14 11.15
CA ASP A 225 5.79 -25.11 10.91
C ASP A 225 7.16 -24.67 11.49
N ASN A 226 7.16 -24.16 12.73
CA ASN A 226 8.35 -23.62 13.43
C ASN A 226 9.03 -22.43 12.73
N ARG A 227 8.33 -21.76 11.82
CA ARG A 227 8.80 -20.55 11.13
C ARG A 227 7.90 -19.35 11.46
N PRO A 228 8.46 -18.16 11.68
CA PRO A 228 7.66 -16.96 11.87
C PRO A 228 6.74 -16.69 10.70
N THR A 229 5.47 -16.40 11.01
CA THR A 229 4.49 -15.99 10.01
C THR A 229 4.81 -14.58 9.51
N ARG A 230 4.30 -14.23 8.32
CA ARG A 230 4.37 -12.84 7.81
C ARG A 230 3.79 -11.85 8.82
N ARG A 231 2.67 -12.19 9.46
CA ARG A 231 2.04 -11.38 10.50
C ARG A 231 3.00 -11.13 11.66
N ALA A 232 3.69 -12.16 12.14
CA ALA A 232 4.69 -12.02 13.19
C ALA A 232 5.86 -11.10 12.78
N ARG A 233 6.35 -11.20 11.53
CA ARG A 233 7.39 -10.30 11.01
C ARG A 233 6.94 -8.85 10.99
N LEU A 234 5.72 -8.56 10.55
CA LEU A 234 5.19 -7.19 10.51
C LEU A 234 4.98 -6.62 11.91
N LEU A 235 4.47 -7.42 12.85
CA LEU A 235 4.39 -7.03 14.26
C LEU A 235 5.77 -6.75 14.84
N PHE A 236 6.74 -7.61 14.54
CA PHE A 236 8.12 -7.40 14.95
C PHE A 236 8.69 -6.10 14.37
N ILE A 237 8.48 -5.80 13.09
CA ILE A 237 8.94 -4.54 12.48
C ILE A 237 8.37 -3.32 13.20
N CYS A 238 7.09 -3.36 13.59
CA CYS A 238 6.44 -2.24 14.27
C CYS A 238 6.71 -2.17 15.79
N ARG A 239 7.43 -3.13 16.38
CA ARG A 239 7.49 -3.37 17.83
C ARG A 239 7.97 -2.21 18.70
N HIS A 240 8.76 -1.29 18.13
CA HIS A 240 9.29 -0.13 18.88
C HIS A 240 8.34 1.07 18.89
N ILE A 241 7.26 0.99 18.12
CA ILE A 241 6.20 1.99 18.10
C ILE A 241 4.98 1.36 18.76
N ASP A 242 4.72 1.74 20.01
CA ASP A 242 3.59 1.22 20.80
C ASP A 242 2.24 1.71 20.25
N CYS A 243 1.84 1.26 19.07
CA CYS A 243 0.67 1.74 18.33
C CYS A 243 0.01 0.58 17.56
N ASP A 244 -0.97 -0.07 18.19
CA ASP A 244 -1.76 -1.10 17.53
C ASP A 244 -2.41 -0.64 16.21
N PRO A 245 -2.96 0.59 16.10
CA PRO A 245 -3.45 1.09 14.82
C PRO A 245 -2.40 1.12 13.72
N LEU A 246 -1.13 1.44 14.03
CA LEU A 246 -0.04 1.42 13.05
C LEU A 246 0.26 -0.01 12.61
N SER A 247 0.41 -0.92 13.57
CA SER A 247 0.66 -2.34 13.29
C SER A 247 -0.44 -2.95 12.42
N ARG A 248 -1.70 -2.59 12.69
CA ARG A 248 -2.85 -3.01 11.88
C ARG A 248 -2.83 -2.38 10.49
N PHE A 249 -2.54 -1.10 10.39
CA PHE A 249 -2.39 -0.40 9.10
C PHE A 249 -1.35 -1.11 8.23
N VAL A 250 -0.13 -1.32 8.75
CA VAL A 250 0.95 -2.01 8.04
C VAL A 250 0.54 -3.42 7.58
N GLN A 251 -0.18 -4.17 8.41
CA GLN A 251 -0.67 -5.51 8.03
C GLN A 251 -1.72 -5.48 6.92
N ASP A 252 -2.69 -4.57 7.00
CA ASP A 252 -3.73 -4.42 5.99
C ASP A 252 -3.13 -3.88 4.68
N ASP A 253 -2.13 -3.02 4.78
CA ASP A 253 -1.41 -2.42 3.65
C ASP A 253 -0.56 -3.45 2.89
N VAL A 254 0.27 -4.23 3.60
CA VAL A 254 1.03 -5.34 3.01
C VAL A 254 0.10 -6.38 2.38
N ARG A 255 -1.05 -6.67 3.03
CA ARG A 255 -2.04 -7.60 2.47
C ARG A 255 -2.62 -7.08 1.17
N ALA A 256 -2.95 -5.79 1.11
CA ALA A 256 -3.50 -5.15 -0.07
C ALA A 256 -2.50 -5.19 -1.23
N ALA A 257 -1.28 -4.72 -1.02
CA ALA A 257 -0.20 -4.73 -2.03
C ALA A 257 0.10 -6.14 -2.58
N LEU A 258 0.25 -7.13 -1.69
CA LEU A 258 0.55 -8.50 -2.11
C LEU A 258 -0.62 -9.17 -2.83
N SER A 259 -1.87 -8.74 -2.59
CA SER A 259 -3.02 -9.35 -3.26
C SER A 259 -2.99 -9.16 -4.78
N PHE A 260 -2.56 -7.99 -5.28
CA PHE A 260 -2.35 -7.79 -6.73
C PHE A 260 -1.26 -8.70 -7.27
N VAL A 261 -0.11 -8.76 -6.58
CA VAL A 261 1.04 -9.56 -6.98
C VAL A 261 0.69 -11.06 -7.00
N ASP A 262 -0.04 -11.53 -5.99
CA ASP A 262 -0.49 -12.92 -5.88
C ASP A 262 -1.46 -13.27 -6.99
N SER A 263 -2.46 -12.44 -7.26
CA SER A 263 -3.45 -12.72 -8.31
C SER A 263 -2.84 -12.75 -9.70
N LEU A 264 -1.85 -11.90 -9.99
CA LEU A 264 -1.13 -11.91 -11.26
C LEU A 264 -0.21 -13.13 -11.41
N ASN A 265 0.40 -13.59 -10.31
CA ASN A 265 1.18 -14.83 -10.31
C ASN A 265 0.30 -16.08 -10.40
N SER A 266 -0.91 -16.05 -9.85
CA SER A 266 -1.87 -17.16 -9.83
C SER A 266 -2.60 -17.36 -11.16
N GLY A 267 -2.49 -16.39 -12.08
CA GLY A 267 -3.15 -16.34 -13.40
C GLY A 267 -2.67 -17.38 -14.42
N THR A 268 -2.40 -18.63 -14.02
CA THR A 268 -2.04 -19.76 -14.90
C THR A 268 -3.19 -20.21 -15.84
N HIS A 269 -4.30 -19.48 -15.90
CA HIS A 269 -5.41 -19.72 -16.83
C HIS A 269 -5.61 -18.61 -17.87
N VAL A 270 -4.79 -17.54 -17.86
CA VAL A 270 -4.81 -16.52 -18.92
C VAL A 270 -3.43 -16.50 -19.55
N VAL A 271 -3.35 -16.98 -20.79
CA VAL A 271 -2.09 -17.24 -21.54
C VAL A 271 -1.25 -15.97 -21.77
N GLU A 272 -1.83 -14.79 -21.58
CA GLU A 272 -1.14 -13.50 -21.58
C GLU A 272 -1.75 -12.61 -20.49
N SER A 273 -0.91 -12.03 -19.63
CA SER A 273 -1.34 -10.94 -18.75
C SER A 273 -1.70 -9.74 -19.64
N LYS A 274 -2.99 -9.40 -19.72
CA LYS A 274 -3.48 -8.23 -20.47
C LYS A 274 -3.13 -6.89 -19.82
N LEU A 275 -2.25 -6.87 -18.81
CA LEU A 275 -1.92 -5.63 -18.13
C LEU A 275 -1.09 -4.72 -19.04
N SER A 276 -1.53 -3.46 -19.12
CA SER A 276 -0.79 -2.40 -19.80
C SER A 276 0.51 -2.09 -19.06
N PHE A 277 1.41 -1.37 -19.73
CA PHE A 277 2.63 -0.86 -19.09
C PHE A 277 2.29 -0.02 -17.85
N VAL A 278 1.27 0.85 -17.95
CA VAL A 278 0.84 1.74 -16.86
C VAL A 278 0.37 0.94 -15.64
N GLN A 279 -0.40 -0.14 -15.86
CA GLN A 279 -0.89 -1.01 -14.78
C GLN A 279 0.24 -1.80 -14.09
N LEU A 280 1.22 -2.27 -14.85
CA LEU A 280 2.39 -2.93 -14.25
C LEU A 280 3.29 -1.92 -13.54
N ALA A 281 3.43 -0.72 -14.08
CA ALA A 281 4.21 0.36 -13.48
C ALA A 281 3.61 0.82 -12.15
N SER A 282 2.27 0.97 -12.06
CA SER A 282 1.61 1.33 -10.80
C SER A 282 1.84 0.27 -9.71
N ILE A 283 1.82 -1.02 -10.05
CA ILE A 283 2.14 -2.11 -9.12
C ILE A 283 3.60 -2.04 -8.65
N VAL A 284 4.54 -1.77 -9.56
CA VAL A 284 5.96 -1.59 -9.18
C VAL A 284 6.11 -0.40 -8.23
N SER A 285 5.53 0.75 -8.56
CA SER A 285 5.53 1.95 -7.71
C SER A 285 4.91 1.69 -6.33
N ARG A 286 3.81 0.93 -6.28
CA ARG A 286 3.17 0.50 -5.02
C ARG A 286 4.11 -0.35 -4.17
N MET A 287 4.80 -1.31 -4.77
CA MET A 287 5.76 -2.16 -4.07
C MET A 287 6.99 -1.38 -3.60
N GLU A 288 7.49 -0.45 -4.41
CA GLU A 288 8.59 0.45 -4.04
C GLU A 288 8.22 1.32 -2.84
N SER A 289 7.03 1.93 -2.86
CA SER A 289 6.50 2.73 -1.75
C SER A 289 6.44 1.92 -0.46
N LEU A 290 5.90 0.70 -0.53
CA LEU A 290 5.82 -0.21 0.61
C LEU A 290 7.18 -0.55 1.20
N LEU A 291 8.19 -0.76 0.35
CA LEU A 291 9.56 -1.01 0.79
C LEU A 291 10.13 0.21 1.52
N VAL A 292 9.93 1.41 0.97
CA VAL A 292 10.33 2.67 1.62
C VAL A 292 9.68 2.74 3.00
N PHE A 293 8.37 2.51 3.10
CA PHE A 293 7.66 2.60 4.37
C PHE A 293 8.19 1.61 5.42
N LEU A 294 8.35 0.33 5.07
CA LEU A 294 8.86 -0.68 6.00
C LEU A 294 10.30 -0.39 6.45
N LEU A 295 11.17 0.08 5.54
CA LEU A 295 12.54 0.48 5.86
C LEU A 295 12.58 1.71 6.77
N GLN A 296 11.60 2.61 6.66
CA GLN A 296 11.50 3.79 7.51
C GLN A 296 10.96 3.46 8.90
N ILE A 297 10.00 2.53 9.04
CA ILE A 297 9.55 2.05 10.36
C ILE A 297 10.72 1.51 11.18
N ARG A 298 11.64 0.77 10.54
CA ARG A 298 12.85 0.22 11.18
C ARG A 298 13.75 1.28 11.83
N ASN A 299 13.75 2.51 11.32
CA ASN A 299 14.61 3.59 11.82
C ASN A 299 14.08 4.24 13.12
N HIS A 300 12.93 3.76 13.62
CA HIS A 300 12.31 4.19 14.88
C HIS A 300 12.39 3.09 15.94
#